data_AF-A0A369QRR3-F1
#
_entry.id   AF-A0A369QRR3-F1
#
_cell.length_a   1.000
_cell.length_b   1.000
_cell.length_c   1.000
_cell.angle_alpha   90.00
_cell.angle_beta   90.00
_cell.angle_gamma   90.00
#
_symmetry.space_group_name_H-M   'P 1'
#
loop_
_entity.id
_entity.type
_entity.pdbx_description
1 polymer ?
#
loop_
_entity_poly.entity_id
_entity_poly.type
_entity_poly.pdbx_seq_one_letter_code
_entity_poly.pdbx_strand_id
1 'polypeptide(L)'
;MAHSNDDPDLAFWLTRSIGRSIGLNFTTAMEEGRLAPSGYAALIAACRACPHSAACQQWLASAGGPNGARRAPDFCPNGPALQALKPH
;
A
#
# COMPACT_ATOMS: atom_id res chain seq x y z
N MET A 1 2.63 17.83 16.99
CA MET A 1 3.34 17.93 15.70
C MET A 1 2.29 17.69 14.63
N ALA A 2 1.90 18.73 13.89
CA ALA A 2 0.86 18.64 12.87
C ALA A 2 1.44 17.94 11.65
N HIS A 3 1.04 16.70 11.41
CA HIS A 3 1.38 15.99 10.18
C HIS A 3 0.58 16.62 9.03
N SER A 4 1.22 17.51 8.28
CA SER A 4 0.71 17.97 7.00
C SER A 4 0.51 16.76 6.09
N ASN A 5 -0.64 16.69 5.44
CA ASN A 5 -1.09 15.59 4.58
C ASN A 5 -0.26 15.40 3.28
N ASP A 6 0.98 15.91 3.24
CA ASP A 6 1.95 15.87 2.13
C ASP A 6 3.31 15.31 2.59
N ASP A 7 3.30 14.40 3.54
CA ASP A 7 4.52 13.73 4.00
C ASP A 7 4.82 12.54 3.08
N PRO A 8 5.88 12.57 2.26
CA PRO A 8 6.20 11.49 1.34
C PRO A 8 6.48 10.17 2.07
N ASP A 9 6.97 10.24 3.31
CA ASP A 9 7.21 9.09 4.17
C ASP A 9 5.90 8.42 4.59
N LEU A 10 4.82 9.17 4.82
CA LEU A 10 3.48 8.60 5.11
C LEU A 10 2.95 7.77 3.94
N ALA A 11 2.99 8.29 2.70
CA ALA A 11 2.50 7.57 1.53
C ALA A 11 3.31 6.28 1.26
N PHE A 12 4.63 6.36 1.43
CA PHE A 12 5.52 5.21 1.37
C PHE A 12 5.15 4.17 2.43
N TRP A 13 5.01 4.60 3.69
CA TRP A 13 4.68 3.72 4.81
C TRP A 13 3.31 3.06 4.64
N LEU A 14 2.28 3.82 4.24
CA LEU A 14 0.93 3.30 4.00
C LEU A 14 0.91 2.25 2.90
N THR A 15 1.56 2.53 1.76
CA THR A 15 1.63 1.59 0.64
C THR A 15 2.24 0.26 1.09
N ARG A 16 3.34 0.33 1.84
CA ARG A 16 4.03 -0.86 2.39
C ARG A 16 3.17 -1.60 3.41
N SER A 17 2.53 -0.88 4.32
CA SER A 17 1.69 -1.46 5.38
C SER A 17 0.44 -2.13 4.81
N ILE A 18 -0.27 -1.49 3.88
CA ILE A 18 -1.45 -2.08 3.22
C ILE A 18 -1.05 -3.34 2.46
N GLY A 19 0.04 -3.27 1.66
CA GLY A 19 0.56 -4.43 0.96
C GLY A 19 0.86 -5.59 1.92
N ARG A 20 1.54 -5.31 3.03
CA ARG A 20 1.85 -6.33 4.04
C ARG A 20 0.59 -6.91 4.70
N SER A 21 -0.41 -6.09 4.99
CA SER A 21 -1.69 -6.55 5.57
C SER A 21 -2.46 -7.48 4.64
N ILE A 22 -2.30 -7.32 3.33
CA ILE A 22 -2.93 -8.20 2.33
C ILE A 22 -2.06 -9.40 1.92
N GLY A 23 -0.86 -9.51 2.48
CA GLY A 23 0.11 -10.57 2.18
C GLY A 23 0.98 -10.35 0.96
N LEU A 24 1.14 -9.10 0.55
CA LEU A 24 2.08 -8.71 -0.48
C LEU A 24 3.44 -8.32 0.16
N ASN A 25 4.51 -8.88 -0.39
CA ASN A 25 5.87 -8.42 -0.11
C ASN A 25 6.47 -7.74 -1.35
N PHE A 26 6.56 -6.42 -1.32
CA PHE A 26 7.10 -5.63 -2.44
C PHE A 26 8.54 -6.00 -2.79
N THR A 27 9.36 -6.36 -1.79
CA THR A 27 10.76 -6.76 -2.04
C THR A 27 10.79 -8.03 -2.88
N THR A 28 10.07 -9.07 -2.46
CA THR A 28 9.95 -10.33 -3.21
C THR A 28 9.34 -10.12 -4.59
N ALA A 29 8.29 -9.30 -4.71
CA ALA A 29 7.69 -8.99 -6.01
C ALA A 29 8.66 -8.28 -6.98
N MET A 30 9.57 -7.44 -6.46
CA MET A 30 10.64 -6.83 -7.27
C MET A 30 11.73 -7.82 -7.64
N GLU A 31 12.17 -8.67 -6.70
CA GLU A 31 13.17 -9.72 -6.95
C GLU A 31 12.70 -10.73 -8.00
N GLU A 32 11.41 -11.07 -8.00
CA GLU A 32 10.79 -11.97 -8.98
C GLU A 32 10.42 -11.27 -10.30
N GLY A 33 10.72 -9.98 -10.45
CA GLY A 33 10.43 -9.22 -11.67
C GLY A 33 8.95 -8.93 -11.92
N ARG A 34 8.07 -9.21 -10.94
CA ARG A 34 6.62 -8.90 -11.02
C ARG A 34 6.32 -7.42 -10.82
N LEU A 35 7.22 -6.71 -10.14
CA LEU A 35 7.13 -5.27 -9.90
C LEU A 35 8.44 -4.59 -10.32
N ALA A 36 8.35 -3.66 -11.27
CA ALA A 36 9.48 -2.81 -11.58
C ALA A 36 9.66 -1.72 -10.50
N PRO A 37 10.90 -1.26 -10.22
CA PRO A 37 11.15 -0.14 -9.30
C PRO A 37 10.39 1.13 -9.69
N SER A 38 10.24 1.40 -11.00
CA SER A 38 9.43 2.50 -11.53
C SER A 38 7.94 2.33 -11.24
N GLY A 39 7.42 1.10 -11.31
CA GLY A 39 6.05 0.78 -10.94
C GLY A 39 5.80 0.96 -9.43
N TYR A 40 6.79 0.61 -8.60
CA TYR A 40 6.71 0.85 -7.15
C TYR A 40 6.65 2.36 -6.83
N ALA A 41 7.48 3.17 -7.49
CA ALA A 41 7.43 4.63 -7.35
C ALA A 41 6.07 5.20 -7.80
N ALA A 42 5.48 4.67 -8.88
CA ALA A 42 4.16 5.06 -9.35
C ALA A 42 3.05 4.74 -8.34
N LEU A 43 3.11 3.58 -7.67
CA LEU A 43 2.18 3.22 -6.60
C LEU A 43 2.25 4.20 -5.42
N ILE A 44 3.45 4.57 -5.00
CA ILE A 44 3.64 5.54 -3.90
C ILE A 44 3.12 6.92 -4.31
N ALA A 45 3.42 7.37 -5.54
CA ALA A 45 2.92 8.64 -6.07
C ALA A 45 1.39 8.67 -6.14
N ALA A 46 0.75 7.60 -6.60
CA ALA A 46 -0.70 7.45 -6.60
C ALA A 46 -1.27 7.42 -5.17
N CYS A 47 -0.59 6.78 -4.22
CA CYS A 47 -0.99 6.79 -2.82
C CYS A 47 -0.88 8.19 -2.19
N ARG A 48 0.14 8.97 -2.57
CA ARG A 48 0.32 10.35 -2.12
C ARG A 48 -0.77 11.28 -2.64
N ALA A 49 -1.19 11.10 -3.89
CA ALA A 49 -2.29 11.88 -4.48
C ALA A 49 -3.67 11.54 -3.88
N CYS A 50 -3.77 10.48 -3.08
CA CYS A 50 -5.03 10.03 -2.48
C CYS A 50 -5.36 10.82 -1.21
N PRO A 51 -6.56 11.42 -1.08
CA PRO A 51 -6.98 12.13 0.13
C PRO A 51 -7.40 11.20 1.28
N HIS A 52 -7.44 9.89 1.05
CA HIS A 52 -7.96 8.90 2.02
C HIS A 52 -6.87 8.31 2.95
N SER A 53 -5.74 8.99 3.12
CA SER A 53 -4.62 8.57 3.99
C SER A 53 -5.08 8.22 5.42
N ALA A 54 -5.91 9.06 6.03
CA ALA A 54 -6.46 8.85 7.37
C ALA A 54 -7.37 7.60 7.43
N ALA A 55 -8.17 7.35 6.39
CA ALA A 55 -9.01 6.16 6.30
C ALA A 55 -8.16 4.88 6.14
N CYS A 56 -7.06 4.95 5.39
CA CYS A 56 -6.09 3.85 5.29
C CYS A 56 -5.48 3.52 6.66
N GLN A 57 -5.14 4.52 7.48
CA GLN A 57 -4.60 4.29 8.83
C GLN A 57 -5.61 3.59 9.75
N GLN A 58 -6.87 4.03 9.72
CA GLN A 58 -7.94 3.39 10.50
C GLN A 58 -8.19 1.95 10.04
N TRP A 59 -8.21 1.73 8.73
CA TRP A 59 -8.35 0.38 8.17
C TRP A 59 -7.19 -0.53 8.60
N LEU A 60 -5.95 -0.03 8.59
CA LEU A 60 -4.78 -0.78 9.05
C LEU A 60 -4.87 -1.18 10.53
N ALA A 61 -5.43 -0.31 11.37
CA ALA A 61 -5.66 -0.65 12.78
C ALA A 61 -6.65 -1.82 12.95
N SER A 62 -7.63 -1.95 12.04
CA SER A 62 -8.59 -3.06 12.02
C SER A 62 -8.11 -4.28 11.22
N ALA A 63 -7.10 -4.13 10.36
CA ALA A 63 -6.64 -5.19 9.45
C ALA A 63 -5.91 -6.35 10.14
N GLY A 64 -5.64 -6.28 11.45
CA GLY A 64 -5.10 -7.39 12.24
C GLY A 64 -3.63 -7.74 11.98
N GLY A 65 -2.88 -6.86 11.30
CA GLY A 65 -1.45 -7.06 11.02
C GLY A 65 -1.17 -7.72 9.66
N PRO A 66 0.01 -8.36 9.48
CA PRO A 66 0.38 -9.00 8.21
C PRO A 66 -0.54 -10.18 7.88
N ASN A 67 -0.97 -10.30 6.63
CA ASN A 67 -1.95 -11.31 6.16
C ASN A 67 -3.33 -11.27 6.84
N GLY A 68 -3.64 -10.25 7.64
CA GLY A 68 -4.94 -10.17 8.32
C GLY A 68 -6.10 -9.75 7.41
N ALA A 69 -5.80 -9.18 6.24
CA ALA A 69 -6.78 -8.84 5.22
C ALA A 69 -6.57 -9.66 3.94
N ARG A 70 -7.65 -9.98 3.22
CA ARG A 70 -7.54 -10.67 1.91
C ARG A 70 -7.33 -9.71 0.73
N ARG A 71 -7.80 -8.47 0.85
CA ARG A 71 -7.81 -7.44 -0.20
C ARG A 71 -7.51 -6.08 0.41
N ALA A 72 -7.00 -5.17 -0.42
CA ALA A 72 -6.85 -3.77 -0.07
C ALA A 72 -8.22 -3.13 0.17
N PRO A 73 -8.30 -2.00 0.90
CA PRO A 73 -9.58 -1.31 1.11
C PRO A 73 -10.23 -0.93 -0.23
N ASP A 74 -11.55 -1.02 -0.33
CA ASP A 74 -12.30 -0.75 -1.58
C ASP A 74 -12.10 0.68 -2.11
N PHE A 75 -11.83 1.64 -1.22
CA PHE A 75 -11.53 3.03 -1.57
C PHE A 75 -10.06 3.26 -1.99
N CYS A 76 -9.20 2.24 -1.93
CA CYS A 76 -7.80 2.37 -2.29
C CYS A 76 -7.65 2.37 -3.82
N PRO A 77 -7.15 3.47 -4.43
CA PRO A 77 -6.93 3.52 -5.87
C PRO A 77 -5.89 2.49 -6.34
N ASN A 78 -4.92 2.17 -5.48
CA ASN A 78 -3.90 1.15 -5.74
C ASN A 78 -4.42 -0.29 -5.52
N GLY A 79 -5.63 -0.49 -5.01
CA GLY A 79 -6.16 -1.80 -4.63
C GLY A 79 -6.05 -2.86 -5.72
N PRO A 80 -6.49 -2.58 -6.97
CA PRO A 80 -6.36 -3.53 -8.08
C PRO A 80 -4.91 -3.86 -8.42
N ALA A 81 -4.02 -2.85 -8.44
CA ALA A 81 -2.61 -3.05 -8.74
C ALA A 81 -1.91 -3.88 -7.65
N LEU A 82 -2.20 -3.61 -6.38
CA LEU A 82 -1.67 -4.39 -5.25
C LEU A 82 -2.17 -5.84 -5.28
N GLN A 83 -3.44 -6.06 -5.65
CA GLN A 83 -4.01 -7.39 -5.78
C GLN A 83 -3.37 -8.19 -6.91
N ALA A 84 -3.03 -7.54 -8.03
CA ALA A 84 -2.35 -8.17 -9.16
C ALA A 84 -0.90 -8.62 -8.84
N LEU A 85 -0.26 -7.97 -7.86
CA LEU A 85 1.09 -8.30 -7.43
C LEU A 85 1.14 -9.45 -6.41
N LYS A 86 -0.01 -9.86 -5.85
CA LYS A 86 -0.04 -10.94 -4.86
C LYS A 86 0.45 -12.25 -5.48
N PRO A 87 1.30 -13.02 -4.77
CA PRO A 87 1.69 -14.35 -5.23
C PRO A 87 0.45 -15.24 -5.39
N HIS A 88 0.45 -16.02 -6.48
CA HIS A 88 -0.50 -17.09 -6.75
C HIS A 88 -0.29 -18.27 -5.80
#